data_AF-A0AAD9V2H7-F1
#
_entry.id   AF-A0AAD9V2H7-F1
#
_cell.length_a   1.000
_cell.length_b   1.000
_cell.length_c   1.000
_cell.angle_alpha   90.00
_cell.angle_beta   90.00
_cell.angle_gamma   90.00
#
_symmetry.space_group_name_H-M   'P 1'
#
loop_
_entity.id
_entity.type
_entity.pdbx_description
1 polymer ?
#
loop_
_entity_poly.entity_id
_entity_poly.type
_entity_poly.pdbx_seq_one_letter_code
_entity_poly.pdbx_strand_id
1 'polypeptide(L)' 'MIKDENLPQNVWQLARVSAVYPSSDGQVRKVQVSLADRCLDNKGKRFGTVQYLERPIQKLVLLMSASKDE' A
#
# COMPACT_ATOMS: atom_id res chain seq x y z
N MET A 1 1.31 -5.02 -0.61
CA MET A 1 0.74 -5.67 -1.80
C MET A 1 -0.34 -6.65 -1.38
N ILE A 2 -1.54 -6.47 -1.91
CA ILE A 2 -2.64 -7.41 -1.68
C ILE A 2 -2.38 -8.55 -2.65
N LYS A 3 -1.69 -9.59 -2.15
CA LYS A 3 -1.46 -10.82 -2.91
C LYS A 3 -2.81 -11.46 -3.17
N ASP A 4 -3.23 -11.45 -4.43
CA ASP A 4 -4.15 -12.44 -4.96
C ASP A 4 -3.27 -13.48 -5.64
N GLU A 5 -3.20 -14.69 -5.08
CA GLU A 5 -2.27 -15.74 -5.54
C GLU A 5 -2.61 -16.23 -6.95
N ASN A 6 -3.79 -15.91 -7.47
CA ASN A 6 -4.26 -16.33 -8.79
C ASN A 6 -3.99 -15.30 -9.89
N LEU A 7 -3.48 -14.11 -9.54
CA LEU A 7 -3.23 -13.03 -10.48
C LEU A 7 -1.73 -12.83 -10.74
N PRO A 8 -1.33 -12.54 -12.00
CA PRO A 8 0.05 -12.20 -12.30
C PRO A 8 0.47 -10.92 -11.55
N GLN A 9 1.77 -10.80 -11.22
CA GLN A 9 2.23 -9.76 -10.29
C GLN A 9 1.98 -8.33 -10.77
N ASN A 10 1.95 -8.13 -12.09
CA ASN A 10 1.72 -6.84 -12.73
C ASN A 10 0.27 -6.34 -12.63
N VAL A 11 -0.69 -7.20 -12.28
CA VAL A 11 -2.10 -6.80 -12.08
C VAL A 11 -2.50 -6.78 -10.61
N TRP A 12 -1.56 -6.99 -9.69
CA TRP A 12 -1.83 -6.91 -8.27
C TRP A 12 -2.30 -5.52 -7.86
N GLN A 13 -3.29 -5.51 -6.97
CA GLN A 13 -3.88 -4.27 -6.46
C GLN A 13 -2.82 -3.42 -5.75
N LEU A 14 -2.60 -2.22 -6.28
CA LEU A 14 -1.70 -1.23 -5.69
C LEU A 14 -2.35 -0.56 -4.48
N ALA A 15 -1.51 -0.19 -3.52
CA ALA A 15 -1.92 0.52 -2.31
C ALA A 15 -0.75 1.35 -1.77
N ARG A 16 -1.06 2.46 -1.11
CA ARG A 16 -0.09 3.32 -0.43
C ARG A 16 -0.17 3.14 1.07
N VAL A 17 0.97 2.99 1.75
CA VAL A 17 1.03 2.97 3.22
C VAL A 17 0.49 4.30 3.77
N SER A 18 -0.55 4.22 4.59
CA SER A 18 -1.19 5.39 5.23
C SER A 18 -0.76 5.55 6.68
N ALA A 19 -0.53 4.43 7.39
CA ALA A 19 -0.06 4.42 8.77
C ALA A 19 0.80 3.18 9.05
N VAL A 20 1.71 3.31 10.01
CA VAL A 20 2.54 2.21 10.52
C VAL A 20 2.29 2.03 12.01
N TYR A 21 2.33 0.79 12.49
CA TYR A 21 2.12 0.45 13.90
C TYR A 21 3.36 -0.29 14.43
N PRO A 22 4.31 0.42 15.06
CA PRO A 22 5.47 -0.20 15.70
C PRO A 22 5.04 -1.09 16.86
N SER A 23 5.78 -2.18 17.08
CA SER A 23 5.66 -3.01 18.28
C SER A 23 6.51 -2.44 19.41
N SER A 24 6.50 -3.07 20.59
CA SER A 24 7.28 -2.63 21.76
C SER A 24 8.80 -2.58 21.52
N ASP A 25 9.31 -3.32 20.54
CA ASP A 25 10.72 -3.31 20.11
C ASP A 25 11.03 -2.25 19.04
N GLY A 26 10.07 -1.37 18.73
CA GLY A 26 10.18 -0.33 17.70
C GLY A 26 10.03 -0.84 16.27
N GLN A 27 9.88 -2.15 16.03
CA GLN A 27 9.78 -2.70 14.69
C GLN A 27 8.34 -2.69 14.17
N VAL A 28 8.16 -2.38 12.89
CA VAL A 28 6.84 -2.36 12.23
C VAL A 28 6.46 -3.76 11.79
N ARG A 29 5.39 -4.33 12.38
CA ARG A 29 4.85 -5.65 11.98
C ARG A 29 3.51 -5.57 11.27
N LYS A 30 2.77 -4.48 11.50
CA LYS A 30 1.47 -4.18 10.88
C LYS A 30 1.48 -2.77 10.31
N VAL A 31 0.82 -2.62 9.17
CA VAL A 31 0.61 -1.31 8.53
C VAL A 31 -0.83 -1.20 8.07
N GLN A 32 -1.31 0.04 7.99
CA GLN A 32 -2.52 0.37 7.27
C GLN A 32 -2.12 0.81 5.86
N VAL A 33 -2.83 0.29 4.86
CA VAL A 33 -2.66 0.71 3.46
C VAL A 33 -3.98 1.27 2.92
N SER A 34 -3.86 2.33 2.14
CA SER A 34 -4.96 2.91 1.36
C SER A 34 -4.95 2.33 -0.05
N LEU A 35 -6.08 1.78 -0.50
CA LEU A 35 -6.18 1.14 -1.81
C LEU A 35 -6.14 2.16 -2.93
N ALA A 36 -5.46 1.82 -4.04
CA ALA A 36 -5.53 2.59 -5.28
C ALA A 36 -6.81 2.23 -6.05
N ASP A 37 -7.66 3.21 -6.34
CA ASP A 37 -8.85 3.02 -7.18
C ASP A 37 -8.88 4.05 -8.32
N ARG A 38 -9.85 3.89 -9.21
CA ARG A 38 -10.08 4.79 -10.36
C ARG A 38 -11.04 5.93 -10.00
N CYS A 39 -11.39 6.12 -8.73
CA CYS A 39 -12.36 7.12 -8.27
C CYS A 39 -11.71 8.51 -8.16
N LEU A 40 -11.22 9.01 -9.30
CA LEU A 40 -10.54 10.29 -9.45
C LEU A 40 -11.39 11.24 -10.28
N ASP A 41 -11.38 12.53 -9.93
CA ASP A 41 -12.00 13.58 -10.72
C ASP A 41 -11.12 13.92 -11.95
N ASN A 42 -11.61 14.84 -12.78
CA ASN A 42 -10.90 15.30 -13.97
C ASN A 42 -9.56 16.01 -13.68
N LYS A 43 -9.25 16.30 -12.42
CA LYS A 43 -7.97 16.86 -11.94
C LYS A 43 -7.09 15.81 -11.28
N GLY A 44 -7.49 14.53 -11.31
CA GLY A 44 -6.77 13.43 -10.68
C GLY A 44 -6.91 13.40 -9.15
N LYS A 45 -7.81 14.19 -8.56
CA LYS A 45 -8.07 14.19 -7.13
C LYS A 45 -9.12 13.13 -6.81
N ARG A 46 -8.90 12.38 -5.73
CA ARG A 46 -9.90 11.43 -5.22
C ARG A 46 -11.17 12.15 -4.77
N PHE A 47 -12.32 11.62 -5.16
CA PHE A 47 -13.64 12.11 -4.74
C PHE A 47 -14.48 11.07 -3.97
N GLY A 48 -14.03 9.81 -3.90
CA GLY A 48 -14.68 8.73 -3.16
C GLY A 48 -14.06 8.45 -1.79
N THR A 49 -14.77 7.67 -0.98
CA THR A 49 -14.25 7.16 0.29
C THR A 49 -13.03 6.27 0.05
N VAL A 50 -11.93 6.57 0.75
CA VAL A 50 -10.72 5.75 0.67
C VAL A 50 -10.93 4.44 1.42
N GLN A 51 -10.71 3.33 0.73
CA GLN A 51 -10.69 2.02 1.37
C GLN A 51 -9.32 1.78 2.03
N TYR A 52 -9.36 1.36 3.29
CA TYR A 52 -8.18 1.02 4.07
C TYR A 52 -8.17 -0.45 4.43
N LEU A 53 -6.99 -1.06 4.41
CA LEU A 53 -6.77 -2.42 4.89
C LEU A 53 -5.61 -2.44 5.88
N GLU A 54 -5.77 -3.19 6.96
CA GLU A 54 -4.66 -3.57 7.82
C GLU A 54 -3.99 -4.83 7.29
N ARG A 55 -2.66 -4.81 7.19
CA ARG A 55 -1.90 -5.97 6.70
C ARG A 55 -0.62 -6.17 7.50
N PRO A 56 -0.24 -7.43 7.76
CA PRO A 56 1.09 -7.73 8.28
C PRO A 56 2.14 -7.50 7.19
N ILE A 57 3.31 -6.98 7.57
CA ILE A 57 4.36 -6.60 6.60
C ILE A 57 4.86 -7.78 5.76
N GLN A 58 4.88 -8.98 6.33
CA GLN A 58 5.33 -10.22 5.67
C GLN A 58 4.50 -10.62 4.45
N LYS A 59 3.28 -10.07 4.31
CA LYS A 59 2.39 -10.33 3.16
C LYS A 59 2.47 -9.22 2.10
N LEU A 60 3.34 -8.24 2.26
CA LEU A 60 3.50 -7.11 1.34
C LEU A 60 4.80 -7.28 0.54
N VAL A 61 4.79 -6.86 -0.72
CA VAL A 61 6.01 -6.39 -1.38
C VAL A 61 5.91 -4.86 -1.45
N LEU A 62 7.02 -4.21 -1.12
CA LEU A 62 7.12 -2.76 -1.03
C LEU A 62 7.87 -2.25 -2.25
N LEU A 63 7.27 -1.30 -2.95
CA LEU A 63 7.93 -0.56 -4.01
C LEU A 63 8.48 0.72 -3.39
N MET A 64 9.80 0.87 -3.42
CA MET A 64 10.48 2.10 -3.01
C MET A 64 11.15 2.71 -4.23
N SER A 65 11.17 4.03 -4.30
CA SER A 65 12.04 4.71 -5.26
C SER A 65 13.49 4.34 -4.95
N ALA A 66 14.29 4.09 -5.99
CA ALA A 66 15.73 4.02 -5.81
C ALA A 66 16.22 5.34 -5.23
N SER A 67 17.12 5.29 -4.24
CA SER A 67 17.92 6.47 -3.91
C SER A 67 18.76 6.79 -5.14
N LYS A 68 18.84 8.07 -5.52
CA LYS A 68 20.04 8.54 -6.21
C LYS A 68 21.09 8.61 -5.12
N ASP A 69 22.00 7.66 -5.10
CA ASP A 69 23.25 7.86 -4.38
C ASP A 69 23.96 9.03 -5.09
N GLU A 70 24.13 10.15 -4.39
CA GLU A 70 25.03 11.26 -4.80
C GLU A 70 26.47 10.93 -4.41
#